data_AF-A0A2T6BUV0-F1
#
_entry.id   AF-A0A2T6BUV0-F1
#
_cell.length_a   1.000
_cell.length_b   1.000
_cell.length_c   1.000
_cell.angle_alpha   90.00
_cell.angle_beta   90.00
_cell.angle_gamma   90.00
#
_symmetry.space_group_name_H-M   'P 1'
#
loop_
_entity.id
_entity.type
_entity.pdbx_description
1 polymer ?
#
loop_
_entity_poly.entity_id
_entity_poly.type
_entity_poly.pdbx_seq_one_letter_code
_entity_poly.pdbx_strand_id
1 'polypeptide(L)' 'MDDPFNLREDDVVVIRAFDDWPEHLFQVWEVYDDSITGYSITGPLEGV' A
#
# COMPACT_ATOMS: atom_id res chain seq x y z
N MET A 1 9.76 17.81 1.03
CA MET A 1 10.60 16.63 0.77
C MET A 1 9.95 15.94 -0.41
N ASP A 2 10.67 15.69 -1.49
CA ASP A 2 10.13 14.97 -2.65
C ASP A 2 9.78 13.53 -2.23
N ASP A 3 8.64 13.02 -2.69
CA ASP A 3 8.21 11.66 -2.38
C ASP A 3 9.06 10.68 -3.20
N PRO A 4 9.91 9.85 -2.57
CA PRO A 4 10.92 9.07 -3.30
C PRO A 4 10.33 8.00 -4.20
N PHE A 5 9.04 7.72 -4.06
CA PHE A 5 8.30 6.69 -4.79
C PHE A 5 7.38 7.25 -5.88
N ASN A 6 7.13 8.58 -5.92
CA ASN A 6 6.20 9.23 -6.86
C ASN A 6 4.85 8.49 -6.93
N LEU A 7 4.31 8.11 -5.76
CA LEU A 7 3.10 7.27 -5.67
C LEU A 7 1.87 8.05 -6.09
N ARG A 8 0.94 7.38 -6.77
CA ARG A 8 -0.30 7.97 -7.27
C ARG A 8 -1.49 7.09 -6.91
N GLU A 9 -2.68 7.70 -6.92
CA GLU A 9 -3.94 6.95 -6.94
C GLU A 9 -3.90 5.87 -8.04
N ASP A 10 -4.46 4.70 -7.74
CA ASP A 10 -4.49 3.50 -8.58
C ASP A 10 -3.16 2.74 -8.78
N ASP A 11 -2.04 3.21 -8.24
CA ASP A 11 -0.81 2.41 -8.22
C ASP A 11 -1.01 1.14 -7.39
N VAL A 12 -0.47 0.02 -7.87
CA VAL A 12 -0.41 -1.23 -7.11
C VAL A 12 1.00 -1.41 -6.55
N VAL A 13 1.10 -1.45 -5.22
CA VAL A 13 2.36 -1.61 -4.50
C VAL A 13 2.43 -2.98 -3.83
N VAL A 14 3.66 -3.42 -3.55
CA VAL A 14 3.92 -4.59 -2.71
C VAL A 14 4.24 -4.09 -1.31
N ILE A 15 3.41 -4.43 -0.34
CA ILE A 15 3.77 -4.32 1.07
C ILE A 15 4.64 -5.54 1.38
N ARG A 16 5.93 -5.33 1.64
CA ARG A 16 6.87 -6.41 2.00
C ARG A 16 6.51 -7.01 3.36
N ALA A 17 6.84 -8.28 3.55
CA ALA A 17 6.66 -8.92 4.85
C ALA A 17 7.52 -8.24 5.94
N PHE A 18 6.92 -7.99 7.11
CA PHE A 18 7.59 -7.49 8.31
C PHE A 18 6.85 -8.00 9.55
N ASP A 19 7.51 -8.05 10.72
CA ASP A 19 6.93 -8.56 11.98
C ASP A 19 5.93 -9.72 11.77
N ASP A 20 4.65 -9.51 12.10
CA ASP A 20 3.55 -10.48 11.92
C ASP A 20 2.68 -10.21 10.68
N TRP A 21 3.17 -9.40 9.74
CA TRP A 21 2.48 -8.95 8.55
C TRP A 21 3.05 -9.61 7.29
N PRO A 22 2.28 -10.43 6.55
CA PRO A 22 2.78 -11.10 5.35
C PRO A 22 2.88 -10.15 4.17
N GLU A 23 3.73 -10.51 3.19
CA GLU A 23 3.79 -9.79 1.92
C GLU A 23 2.46 -9.84 1.18
N HIS A 24 2.02 -8.71 0.61
CA HIS A 24 0.82 -8.66 -0.23
C HIS A 24 0.74 -7.44 -1.15
N LEU A 25 -0.22 -7.51 -2.07
CA LEU A 25 -0.55 -6.44 -3.00
C LEU A 25 -1.58 -5.48 -2.39
N PHE A 26 -1.36 -4.19 -2.63
CA PHE A 26 -2.21 -3.12 -2.12
C PHE A 26 -2.40 -2.06 -3.22
N GLN A 27 -3.64 -1.68 -3.50
CA GLN A 27 -3.96 -0.59 -4.43
C GLN A 27 -4.05 0.73 -3.65
N VAL A 28 -3.28 1.72 -4.07
CA VAL A 28 -3.30 3.07 -3.48
C VAL A 28 -4.60 3.78 -3.86
N TRP A 29 -5.22 4.43 -2.87
CA TRP A 29 -6.36 5.31 -3.09
C TRP A 29 -5.99 6.78 -2.81
N GLU A 30 -5.48 7.10 -1.62
CA GLU A 30 -5.02 8.47 -1.32
C GLU A 30 -3.55 8.47 -0.88
N VAL A 31 -2.85 9.56 -1.22
CA VAL A 31 -1.45 9.80 -0.86
C VAL A 31 -1.36 11.04 0.03
N TYR A 32 -0.79 10.86 1.22
CA TYR A 32 -0.50 11.90 2.19
C TYR A 32 1.02 12.10 2.33
N ASP A 33 1.47 13.08 3.12
CA ASP A 33 2.90 13.41 3.26
C ASP A 33 3.74 12.23 3.82
N ASP A 34 3.14 11.39 4.68
CA ASP A 34 3.82 10.30 5.40
C ASP A 34 3.18 8.91 5.22
N SER A 35 2.07 8.82 4.50
CA SER A 35 1.24 7.63 4.45
C SER A 35 0.41 7.52 3.17
N ILE A 36 -0.07 6.31 2.90
CA ILE A 36 -1.04 6.03 1.84
C ILE A 36 -2.24 5.28 2.42
N THR A 37 -3.42 5.48 1.83
CA THR A 37 -4.62 4.67 2.08
C THR A 37 -4.93 3.82 0.85
N GLY A 38 -5.84 2.86 0.98
CA GLY A 38 -6.18 1.96 -0.12
C GLY A 38 -6.73 0.62 0.33
N TYR A 39 -6.68 -0.34 -0.58
CA TYR A 39 -7.30 -1.66 -0.41
C TYR A 39 -6.29 -2.78 -0.61
N SER A 40 -6.32 -3.77 0.27
CA SER A 40 -5.56 -5.01 0.09
C SER A 40 -6.19 -5.83 -1.04
N ILE A 41 -5.41 -6.09 -2.08
CA ILE A 41 -5.79 -6.98 -3.20
C ILE A 41 -5.55 -8.44 -2.79
N THR A 42 -4.50 -8.69 -2.01
CA THR A 42 -4.20 -10.00 -1.42
C THR A 42 -3.87 -9.84 0.06
N GLY A 43 -3.81 -10.95 0.79
CA GLY A 43 -3.31 -10.97 2.17
C GLY A 43 -4.40 -10.84 3.24
N PRO A 44 -4.05 -10.46 4.48
CA PRO A 44 -4.93 -10.62 5.65
C PRO A 44 -6.22 -9.78 5.61
N LEU A 45 -6.22 -8.70 4.83
CA LEU A 45 -7.35 -7.78 4.71
C LEU A 45 -8.01 -7.84 3.32
N GLU A 46 -7.73 -8.88 2.53
CA GLU A 46 -8.43 -9.09 1.25
C GLU A 46 -9.95 -9.20 1.47
N GLY A 47 -10.72 -8.32 0.82
CA GLY A 47 -12.18 -8.35 0.82
C GLY A 47 -12.89 -7.73 2.04
N VAL A 48 -12.19 -6.94 2.85
CA VAL A 48 -12.76 -6.18 4.00
C VAL A 48 -13.47 -4.92 3.56
#